data_AF-A0A1F2R2G0-F1
#
_entry.id   AF-A0A1F2R2G0-F1
#
_cell.length_a   1.000
_cell.length_b   1.000
_cell.length_c   1.000
_cell.angle_alpha   90.00
_cell.angle_beta   90.00
_cell.angle_gamma   90.00
#
_symmetry.space_group_name_H-M   'P 1'
#
loop_
_entity.id
_entity.type
_entity.pdbx_description
1 polymer ?
#
loop_
_entity_poly.entity_id
_entity_poly.type
_entity_poly.pdbx_seq_one_letter_code
_entity_poly.pdbx_strand_id
1 'polypeptide(L)'
;MKEAMYYEPLAGGRVLCTLCALCCKIAPGRRGACGVRVNVDETLYTLVYDRVIAQHVDPIEKKPLFHFYPGSRSYSIATVGCNFRCLHCQNSDISQQPKDKLPPVRGADAAPSDVPGLSLRELAARIPGEEVTPEAIVEAAAGSGCRSIAYTYTEPTIFFELAYDTARLAAAEGIANVFVTNGFITEEALQSIAPYLDAANIDLKSSDDRFHKRMTGARLQPVLDSIRAYHRLGIWIEVTTLVIPGDNDSDTDLQSIADFLCSISPDIPWHVTRFHPTYRLLGREVTPAATL
;
A
#
# COMPACT_ATOMS: atom_id res chain seq x y z
N MET A 1 -4.79 16.70 -4.87
CA MET A 1 -3.54 16.75 -4.07
C MET A 1 -3.87 17.21 -2.65
N LYS A 2 -3.09 16.82 -1.63
CA LYS A 2 -3.30 17.21 -0.22
C LYS A 2 -1.97 17.24 0.55
N GLU A 3 -1.87 18.04 1.60
CA GLU A 3 -0.74 17.96 2.53
C GLU A 3 -0.69 16.57 3.20
N ALA A 4 0.50 16.01 3.35
CA ALA A 4 0.71 14.70 3.95
C ALA A 4 0.61 14.76 5.47
N MET A 5 0.06 13.72 6.10
CA MET A 5 -0.13 13.70 7.56
C MET A 5 1.15 13.38 8.36
N TYR A 6 2.10 12.64 7.77
CA TYR A 6 3.25 12.07 8.50
C TYR A 6 4.58 12.50 7.90
N TYR A 7 5.10 13.61 8.40
CA TYR A 7 6.45 14.05 8.10
C TYR A 7 6.99 15.03 9.15
N GLU A 8 8.32 15.15 9.21
CA GLU A 8 9.01 16.12 10.04
C GLU A 8 9.92 17.00 9.17
N PRO A 9 10.02 18.31 9.43
CA PRO A 9 10.99 19.15 8.76
C PRO A 9 12.42 18.78 9.18
N LEU A 10 13.36 18.89 8.25
CA LEU A 10 14.79 18.63 8.44
C LEU A 10 15.63 19.80 7.89
N ALA A 11 16.86 19.92 8.37
CA ALA A 11 17.79 20.96 7.92
C ALA A 11 18.00 20.99 6.39
N GLY A 12 18.08 22.21 5.85
CA GLY A 12 18.33 22.46 4.43
C GLY A 12 17.10 22.22 3.54
N GLY A 13 15.90 22.54 4.04
CA GLY A 13 14.66 22.42 3.27
C GLY A 13 14.12 21.00 3.11
N ARG A 14 14.72 20.01 3.79
CA ARG A 14 14.36 18.60 3.61
C ARG A 14 13.18 18.25 4.52
N VAL A 15 12.52 17.13 4.22
CA VAL A 15 11.53 16.53 5.12
C VAL A 15 11.83 15.05 5.33
N LEU A 16 11.58 14.53 6.53
CA LEU A 16 11.55 13.12 6.85
C LEU A 16 10.10 12.63 6.74
N CYS A 17 9.78 11.83 5.73
CA CYS A 17 8.46 11.18 5.64
C CYS A 17 8.41 9.98 6.60
N THR A 18 7.49 10.00 7.56
CA THR A 18 7.36 8.99 8.64
C THR A 18 6.17 8.05 8.45
N LEU A 19 5.45 8.14 7.32
CA LEU A 19 4.28 7.31 7.02
C LEU A 19 4.57 5.80 6.95
N CYS A 20 5.71 5.43 6.37
CA CYS A 20 6.06 4.05 6.09
C CYS A 20 7.51 3.79 6.49
N ALA A 21 7.87 2.53 6.71
CA ALA A 21 9.17 2.14 7.27
C ALA A 21 10.38 2.37 6.34
N LEU A 22 10.18 3.03 5.19
CA LEU A 22 11.28 3.55 4.36
C LEU A 22 11.90 4.82 4.95
N CYS A 23 11.14 5.60 5.73
CA CYS A 23 11.61 6.82 6.38
C CYS A 23 12.39 7.76 5.42
N CYS A 24 11.77 8.06 4.27
CA CYS A 24 12.42 8.81 3.19
C CYS A 24 12.81 10.22 3.63
N LYS A 25 14.08 10.60 3.44
CA LYS A 25 14.55 11.99 3.56
C LYS A 25 14.45 12.67 2.19
N ILE A 26 13.45 13.53 2.02
CA ILE A 26 13.06 14.10 0.73
C ILE A 26 13.55 15.54 0.64
N ALA A 27 14.42 15.82 -0.31
CA ALA A 27 14.92 17.18 -0.56
C ALA A 27 13.87 18.08 -1.26
N PRO A 28 14.02 19.42 -1.19
CA PRO A 28 13.12 20.34 -1.89
C PRO A 28 12.94 19.96 -3.36
N GLY A 29 11.69 19.96 -3.85
CA GLY A 29 11.34 19.63 -5.23
C GLY A 29 11.49 18.16 -5.59
N ARG A 30 11.87 17.30 -4.63
CA ARG A 30 12.06 15.86 -4.83
C ARG A 30 10.89 15.07 -4.26
N ARG A 31 10.87 13.78 -4.62
CA ARG A 31 9.81 12.84 -4.26
C ARG A 31 10.36 11.68 -3.44
N GLY A 32 9.51 11.10 -2.58
CA GLY A 32 9.78 9.86 -1.88
C GLY A 32 9.85 8.65 -2.82
N ALA A 33 10.30 7.51 -2.30
CA ALA A 33 10.46 6.28 -3.08
C ALA A 33 9.16 5.75 -3.72
N CYS A 34 8.00 6.10 -3.16
CA CYS A 34 6.69 5.76 -3.74
C CYS A 34 6.36 6.52 -5.03
N GLY A 35 7.08 7.62 -5.31
CA GLY A 35 6.90 8.46 -6.50
C GLY A 35 5.77 9.48 -6.42
N VAL A 36 4.95 9.45 -5.36
CA VAL A 36 3.72 10.26 -5.26
C VAL A 36 3.67 11.21 -4.06
N ARG A 37 4.69 11.21 -3.21
CA ARG A 37 4.86 12.18 -2.12
C ARG A 37 6.00 13.13 -2.45
N VAL A 38 5.73 14.43 -2.49
CA VAL A 38 6.66 15.47 -2.96
C VAL A 38 6.86 16.53 -1.89
N ASN A 39 8.11 16.93 -1.67
CA ASN A 39 8.45 18.05 -0.80
C ASN A 39 8.46 19.34 -1.63
N VAL A 40 7.61 20.29 -1.26
CA VAL A 40 7.56 21.64 -1.84
C VAL A 40 7.59 22.62 -0.67
N ASP A 41 8.64 23.44 -0.61
CA ASP A 41 8.82 24.48 0.42
C ASP A 41 8.62 23.93 1.84
N GLU A 42 9.37 22.87 2.16
CA GLU A 42 9.37 22.18 3.47
C GLU A 42 8.05 21.52 3.86
N THR A 43 7.06 21.54 2.97
CA THR A 43 5.76 20.89 3.14
C THR A 43 5.70 19.63 2.27
N LEU A 44 5.37 18.49 2.88
CA LEU A 44 5.19 17.25 2.13
C LEU A 44 3.75 17.16 1.62
N TYR A 45 3.57 16.94 0.32
CA TYR A 45 2.26 16.75 -0.30
C TYR A 45 2.12 15.33 -0.85
N THR A 46 0.93 14.76 -0.75
CA THR A 46 0.50 13.59 -1.53
C THR A 46 -0.19 14.04 -2.82
N LEU A 47 0.22 13.43 -3.94
CA LEU A 47 -0.32 13.71 -5.26
C LEU A 47 -1.51 12.82 -5.63
N VAL A 48 -1.87 11.88 -4.75
CA VAL A 48 -2.86 10.82 -5.02
C VAL A 48 -4.08 10.87 -4.10
N TYR A 49 -4.29 11.99 -3.40
CA TYR A 49 -5.44 12.16 -2.50
C TYR A 49 -6.80 12.03 -3.23
N ASP A 50 -6.87 12.48 -4.47
CA ASP A 50 -8.08 12.59 -5.28
C ASP A 50 -7.83 12.00 -6.68
N ARG A 51 -6.96 10.99 -6.80
CA ARG A 51 -6.60 10.37 -8.09
C ARG A 51 -6.70 8.86 -7.98
N VAL A 52 -7.90 8.35 -8.23
CA VAL A 52 -8.19 6.91 -8.17
C VAL A 52 -7.98 6.31 -9.56
N ILE A 53 -7.09 5.33 -9.67
CA ILE A 53 -6.72 4.70 -10.96
C ILE A 53 -7.52 3.43 -11.26
N ALA A 54 -8.12 2.82 -10.25
CA ALA A 54 -8.93 1.62 -10.40
C ALA A 54 -10.08 1.61 -9.39
N GLN A 55 -11.27 1.21 -9.86
CA GLN A 55 -12.49 1.11 -9.07
C GLN A 55 -13.27 -0.13 -9.51
N HIS A 56 -13.48 -1.10 -8.62
CA HIS A 56 -14.16 -2.36 -8.97
C HIS A 56 -14.97 -2.92 -7.81
N VAL A 57 -16.15 -3.46 -8.09
CA VAL A 57 -16.88 -4.30 -7.14
C VAL A 57 -16.43 -5.74 -7.34
N ASP A 58 -15.86 -6.33 -6.30
CA ASP A 58 -15.37 -7.71 -6.30
C ASP A 58 -15.87 -8.45 -5.05
N PRO A 59 -15.93 -9.79 -5.06
CA PRO A 59 -16.07 -10.57 -3.83
C PRO A 59 -14.92 -10.30 -2.86
N ILE A 60 -15.19 -10.34 -1.56
CA ILE A 60 -14.19 -10.10 -0.51
C ILE A 60 -13.04 -11.10 -0.56
N GLU A 61 -13.30 -12.32 -1.03
CA GLU A 61 -12.32 -13.40 -1.18
C GLU A 61 -11.24 -13.09 -2.23
N LYS A 62 -11.50 -12.16 -3.17
CA LYS A 62 -10.47 -11.68 -4.10
C LYS A 62 -9.44 -10.79 -3.40
N LYS A 63 -9.72 -10.32 -2.18
CA LYS A 63 -8.85 -9.50 -1.31
C LYS A 63 -8.10 -10.35 -0.28
N PRO A 64 -7.84 -11.61 -0.64
CA PRO A 64 -7.70 -12.79 0.23
C PRO A 64 -8.21 -12.65 1.67
N LEU A 65 -9.45 -12.19 1.83
CA LEU A 65 -10.14 -12.15 3.11
C LEU A 65 -11.26 -13.19 3.09
N PHE A 66 -10.95 -14.41 3.54
CA PHE A 66 -11.86 -15.56 3.48
C PHE A 66 -12.65 -15.75 4.77
N HIS A 67 -12.22 -15.11 5.85
CA HIS A 67 -12.81 -15.21 7.18
C HIS A 67 -13.42 -13.88 7.64
N PHE A 68 -13.26 -12.82 6.85
CA PHE A 68 -13.92 -11.53 7.06
C PHE A 68 -15.07 -11.33 6.06
N TYR A 69 -16.30 -11.31 6.57
CA TYR A 69 -17.54 -11.22 5.77
C TYR A 69 -17.64 -12.15 4.54
N PRO A 70 -17.50 -13.48 4.72
CA PRO A 70 -17.54 -14.42 3.60
C PRO A 70 -18.81 -14.28 2.73
N GLY A 71 -18.65 -14.38 1.41
CA GLY A 71 -19.70 -14.24 0.40
C GLY A 71 -20.16 -12.80 0.14
N SER A 72 -19.57 -11.80 0.81
CA SER A 72 -19.90 -10.40 0.60
C SER A 72 -19.14 -9.77 -0.57
N ARG A 73 -19.60 -8.58 -0.99
CA ARG A 73 -18.93 -7.75 -1.98
C ARG A 73 -18.20 -6.60 -1.32
N SER A 74 -17.05 -6.24 -1.88
CA SER A 74 -16.22 -5.11 -1.47
C SER A 74 -16.02 -4.14 -2.64
N TYR A 75 -16.21 -2.86 -2.37
CA TYR A 75 -15.87 -1.79 -3.32
C TYR A 75 -14.38 -1.51 -3.25
N SER A 76 -13.64 -1.80 -4.32
CA SER A 76 -12.19 -1.80 -4.33
C SER A 76 -11.66 -0.55 -5.01
N ILE A 77 -10.76 0.17 -4.35
CA ILE A 77 -10.08 1.34 -4.91
C ILE A 77 -8.56 1.20 -4.84
N ALA A 78 -7.89 1.90 -5.77
CA ALA A 78 -6.44 2.07 -5.73
C ALA A 78 -6.02 3.40 -6.34
N THR A 79 -4.83 3.86 -5.95
CA THR A 79 -4.12 4.95 -6.62
C THR A 79 -2.81 4.42 -7.19
N VAL A 80 -2.09 5.25 -7.95
CA VAL A 80 -0.73 4.91 -8.36
C VAL A 80 0.30 5.03 -7.22
N GLY A 81 1.41 4.33 -7.37
CA GLY A 81 2.55 4.38 -6.46
C GLY A 81 2.54 3.27 -5.39
N CYS A 82 3.73 2.82 -5.00
CA CYS A 82 3.93 1.79 -3.98
C CYS A 82 5.30 1.98 -3.32
N ASN A 83 5.44 1.74 -2.03
CA ASN A 83 6.74 1.74 -1.33
C ASN A 83 7.61 0.54 -1.70
N PHE A 84 7.05 -0.56 -2.23
CA PHE A 84 7.82 -1.71 -2.71
C PHE A 84 8.11 -1.62 -4.22
N ARG A 85 9.11 -2.40 -4.66
CA ARG A 85 9.55 -2.58 -6.05
C ARG A 85 9.57 -4.07 -6.43
N CYS A 86 8.50 -4.80 -6.08
CA CYS A 86 8.42 -6.25 -6.26
C CYS A 86 8.73 -6.68 -7.70
N LEU A 87 9.65 -7.64 -7.88
CA LEU A 87 9.99 -8.21 -9.18
C LEU A 87 8.84 -9.02 -9.80
N HIS A 88 7.94 -9.52 -8.96
CA HIS A 88 6.74 -10.27 -9.32
C HIS A 88 5.44 -9.43 -9.20
N CYS A 89 5.53 -8.10 -9.23
CA CYS A 89 4.35 -7.26 -9.05
C CYS A 89 3.34 -7.43 -10.20
N GLN A 90 2.14 -7.92 -9.90
CA GLN A 90 1.04 -8.04 -10.87
C GLN A 90 0.49 -6.68 -11.31
N ASN A 91 0.62 -5.65 -10.47
CA ASN A 91 0.16 -4.28 -10.72
C ASN A 91 1.35 -3.33 -10.96
N SER A 92 2.40 -3.81 -11.65
CA SER A 92 3.65 -3.04 -11.86
C SER A 92 3.43 -1.75 -12.67
N ASP A 93 2.44 -1.77 -13.56
CA ASP A 93 2.00 -0.69 -14.43
C ASP A 93 1.43 0.51 -13.66
N ILE A 94 0.76 0.29 -12.52
CA ILE A 94 0.23 1.37 -11.67
C ILE A 94 1.09 1.62 -10.41
N SER A 95 1.78 0.59 -9.89
CA SER A 95 2.60 0.73 -8.67
C SER A 95 3.97 1.37 -8.92
N GLN A 96 4.56 1.16 -10.10
CA GLN A 96 5.93 1.63 -10.42
C GLN A 96 5.94 2.86 -11.34
N GLN A 97 4.90 3.08 -12.14
CA GLN A 97 4.84 4.14 -13.16
C GLN A 97 5.19 5.56 -12.67
N PRO A 98 4.76 6.03 -11.47
CA PRO A 98 5.12 7.37 -10.98
C PRO A 98 6.61 7.57 -10.72
N LYS A 99 7.38 6.49 -10.53
CA LYS A 99 8.78 6.55 -10.10
C LYS A 99 9.71 6.97 -11.24
N ASP A 100 9.42 6.52 -12.46
CA ASP A 100 10.35 6.65 -13.59
C ASP A 100 9.99 7.78 -14.57
N LYS A 101 8.76 8.31 -14.52
CA LYS A 101 8.21 9.15 -15.61
C LYS A 101 8.02 10.64 -15.29
N LEU A 102 8.30 11.08 -14.06
CA LEU A 102 7.92 12.42 -13.61
C LEU A 102 9.14 13.32 -13.31
N PRO A 103 9.18 14.56 -13.82
CA PRO A 103 10.28 15.49 -13.55
C PRO A 103 10.27 16.02 -12.10
N PRO A 104 11.34 16.71 -11.66
CA PRO A 104 11.36 17.44 -10.38
C PRO A 104 10.31 18.57 -10.33
N VAL A 105 9.97 18.99 -9.10
CA VAL A 105 9.02 20.09 -8.84
C VAL A 105 9.77 21.36 -8.42
N ARG A 106 9.26 22.51 -8.86
CA ARG A 106 9.74 23.85 -8.50
C ARG A 106 9.05 24.30 -7.21
N GLY A 107 9.72 25.16 -6.43
CA GLY A 107 9.08 25.83 -5.28
C GLY A 107 7.86 26.65 -5.73
N ALA A 108 6.92 26.91 -4.82
CA ALA A 108 5.65 27.56 -5.12
C ALA A 108 5.83 28.93 -5.79
N ASP A 109 6.87 29.67 -5.38
CA ASP A 109 7.18 31.02 -5.87
C ASP A 109 8.18 31.06 -7.03
N ALA A 110 8.72 29.91 -7.46
CA ALA A 110 9.74 29.87 -8.51
C ALA A 110 9.11 29.94 -9.91
N ALA A 111 9.45 30.99 -10.68
CA ALA A 111 9.00 31.10 -12.06
C ALA A 111 9.67 30.03 -12.94
N PRO A 112 9.00 29.58 -14.03
CA PRO A 112 9.58 28.61 -14.96
C PRO A 112 10.92 29.02 -15.58
N SER A 113 11.19 30.34 -15.66
CA SER A 113 12.44 30.92 -16.13
C SER A 113 13.61 30.73 -15.18
N ASP A 114 13.34 30.54 -13.88
CA ASP A 114 14.35 30.66 -12.83
C ASP A 114 14.87 29.29 -12.38
N VAL A 115 14.00 28.27 -12.41
CA VAL A 115 14.34 26.89 -12.05
C VAL A 115 13.66 25.92 -13.03
N PRO A 116 14.37 24.96 -13.66
CA PRO A 116 13.74 23.91 -14.46
C PRO A 116 12.89 22.96 -13.59
N GLY A 117 11.67 22.62 -14.01
CA GLY A 117 10.79 21.67 -13.30
C GLY A 117 9.32 21.84 -13.66
N LEU A 118 8.41 21.26 -12.89
CA LEU A 118 6.97 21.56 -12.95
C LEU A 118 6.53 22.29 -11.68
N SER A 119 5.49 23.13 -11.76
CA SER A 119 4.75 23.52 -10.55
C SER A 119 4.07 22.30 -9.93
N LEU A 120 3.70 22.39 -8.65
CA LEU A 120 2.99 21.31 -7.97
C LEU A 120 1.69 20.94 -8.69
N ARG A 121 0.95 21.93 -9.20
CA ARG A 121 -0.30 21.72 -9.94
C ARG A 121 -0.06 21.02 -11.28
N GLU A 122 0.95 21.44 -12.04
CA GLU A 122 1.32 20.79 -13.30
C GLU A 122 1.78 19.34 -13.09
N LEU A 123 2.47 19.06 -11.98
CA LEU A 123 2.84 17.70 -11.64
C LEU A 123 1.61 16.87 -11.26
N ALA A 124 0.73 17.39 -10.40
CA ALA A 124 -0.50 16.70 -9.98
C ALA A 124 -1.39 16.34 -11.18
N ALA A 125 -1.49 17.23 -12.18
CA ALA A 125 -2.24 16.97 -13.41
C ALA A 125 -1.66 15.83 -14.28
N ARG A 126 -0.42 15.40 -14.03
CA ARG A 126 0.20 14.26 -14.73
C ARG A 126 0.05 12.93 -13.98
N ILE A 127 -0.51 12.94 -12.77
CA ILE A 127 -0.84 11.71 -12.06
C ILE A 127 -2.08 11.10 -12.70
N PRO A 128 -2.01 9.84 -13.17
CA PRO A 128 -3.16 9.21 -13.79
C PRO A 128 -4.20 8.83 -12.71
N GLY A 129 -5.45 8.78 -13.15
CA GLY A 129 -6.59 8.46 -12.30
C GLY A 129 -7.71 9.47 -12.49
N GLU A 130 -8.91 9.08 -12.08
CA GLU A 130 -10.09 9.94 -12.07
C GLU A 130 -10.12 10.75 -10.78
N GLU A 131 -10.68 11.96 -10.87
CA GLU A 131 -10.91 12.79 -9.69
C GLU A 131 -12.10 12.24 -8.91
N VAL A 132 -11.84 11.67 -7.74
CA VAL A 132 -12.87 11.08 -6.88
C VAL A 132 -12.64 11.54 -5.45
N THR A 133 -13.70 12.00 -4.79
CA THR A 133 -13.65 12.41 -3.38
C THR A 133 -13.92 11.22 -2.44
N PRO A 134 -13.50 11.29 -1.17
CA PRO A 134 -13.88 10.30 -0.16
C PRO A 134 -15.40 10.05 -0.09
N GLU A 135 -16.22 11.09 -0.16
CA GLU A 135 -17.69 11.00 -0.14
C GLU A 135 -18.22 10.21 -1.34
N ALA A 136 -17.69 10.48 -2.54
CA ALA A 136 -18.10 9.78 -3.75
C ALA A 136 -17.72 8.29 -3.71
N ILE A 137 -16.59 7.94 -3.10
CA ILE A 137 -16.20 6.52 -2.88
C ILE A 137 -17.21 5.83 -1.96
N VAL A 138 -17.58 6.47 -0.84
CA VAL A 138 -18.54 5.93 0.12
C VAL A 138 -19.93 5.79 -0.51
N GLU A 139 -20.39 6.81 -1.24
CA GLU A 139 -21.65 6.76 -1.98
C GLU A 139 -21.67 5.62 -3.01
N ALA A 140 -20.59 5.46 -3.78
CA ALA A 140 -20.47 4.38 -4.75
C ALA A 140 -20.47 2.99 -4.09
N ALA A 141 -19.81 2.84 -2.95
CA ALA A 141 -19.78 1.60 -2.17
C ALA A 141 -21.18 1.26 -1.62
N ALA A 142 -21.86 2.24 -1.02
CA ALA A 142 -23.22 2.11 -0.51
C ALA A 142 -24.22 1.77 -1.62
N GLY A 143 -24.20 2.54 -2.72
CA GLY A 143 -25.06 2.35 -3.89
C GLY A 143 -24.85 1.01 -4.60
N SER A 144 -23.64 0.43 -4.48
CA SER A 144 -23.33 -0.91 -4.99
C SER A 144 -23.78 -2.04 -4.07
N GLY A 145 -24.22 -1.74 -2.84
CA GLY A 145 -24.55 -2.74 -1.80
C GLY A 145 -23.32 -3.55 -1.36
N CYS A 146 -22.16 -2.92 -1.30
CA CYS A 146 -20.94 -3.53 -0.76
C CYS A 146 -20.95 -3.44 0.77
N ARG A 147 -20.47 -4.49 1.43
CA ARG A 147 -20.33 -4.51 2.91
C ARG A 147 -19.04 -3.85 3.37
N SER A 148 -18.09 -3.68 2.45
CA SER A 148 -16.79 -3.09 2.74
C SER A 148 -16.23 -2.27 1.57
N ILE A 149 -15.26 -1.42 1.88
CA ILE A 149 -14.36 -0.77 0.95
C ILE A 149 -12.98 -1.38 1.11
N ALA A 150 -12.38 -1.84 0.00
CA ALA A 150 -11.03 -2.39 -0.04
C ALA A 150 -10.05 -1.39 -0.64
N TYR A 151 -9.04 -1.03 0.13
CA TYR A 151 -7.92 -0.20 -0.31
C TYR A 151 -6.79 -1.14 -0.74
N THR A 152 -6.58 -1.29 -2.06
CA THR A 152 -5.89 -2.46 -2.64
C THR A 152 -5.08 -2.14 -3.91
N TYR A 153 -4.68 -3.18 -4.66
CA TYR A 153 -3.90 -3.22 -5.90
C TYR A 153 -2.47 -2.66 -5.85
N THR A 154 -2.27 -1.48 -5.26
CA THR A 154 -0.93 -0.90 -5.07
C THR A 154 -0.48 -1.03 -3.62
N GLU A 155 -0.58 0.03 -2.83
CA GLU A 155 -0.33 -0.01 -1.39
C GLU A 155 -1.17 1.05 -0.68
N PRO A 156 -2.17 0.69 0.14
CA PRO A 156 -3.04 1.63 0.82
C PRO A 156 -2.30 2.61 1.74
N THR A 157 -1.18 2.19 2.33
CA THR A 157 -0.29 3.09 3.08
C THR A 157 0.15 4.29 2.23
N ILE A 158 0.30 4.16 0.91
CA ILE A 158 0.79 5.26 0.07
C ILE A 158 -0.26 6.34 -0.15
N PHE A 159 -1.53 5.97 -0.30
CA PHE A 159 -2.67 6.88 -0.42
C PHE A 159 -3.42 7.02 0.91
N PHE A 160 -2.68 7.00 2.01
CA PHE A 160 -3.20 7.01 3.37
C PHE A 160 -4.23 8.11 3.65
N GLU A 161 -4.00 9.35 3.19
CA GLU A 161 -4.94 10.45 3.47
C GLU A 161 -6.30 10.23 2.79
N LEU A 162 -6.33 9.68 1.58
CA LEU A 162 -7.57 9.27 0.92
C LEU A 162 -8.22 8.11 1.66
N ALA A 163 -7.42 7.11 2.04
CA ALA A 163 -7.92 5.94 2.75
C ALA A 163 -8.50 6.29 4.13
N TYR A 164 -7.83 7.18 4.88
CA TYR A 164 -8.24 7.62 6.21
C TYR A 164 -9.54 8.43 6.18
N ASP A 165 -9.63 9.42 5.29
CA ASP A 165 -10.85 10.24 5.17
C ASP A 165 -12.03 9.40 4.66
N THR A 166 -11.80 8.50 3.70
CA THR A 166 -12.82 7.55 3.22
C THR A 166 -13.26 6.61 4.34
N ALA A 167 -12.31 6.06 5.11
CA ALA A 167 -12.62 5.11 6.17
C ALA A 167 -13.46 5.72 7.29
N ARG A 168 -13.17 6.97 7.68
CA ARG A 168 -13.98 7.73 8.62
C ARG A 168 -15.43 7.88 8.17
N LEU A 169 -15.63 8.23 6.90
CA LEU A 169 -16.96 8.40 6.32
C LEU A 169 -17.69 7.05 6.18
N ALA A 170 -17.00 6.03 5.69
CA ALA A 170 -17.54 4.67 5.53
C ALA A 170 -17.99 4.07 6.87
N ALA A 171 -17.20 4.27 7.93
CA ALA A 171 -17.54 3.80 9.27
C ALA A 171 -18.83 4.45 9.80
N ALA A 172 -19.08 5.74 9.48
CA ALA A 172 -20.32 6.42 9.85
C ALA A 172 -21.57 5.83 9.16
N GLU A 173 -21.38 5.26 7.97
CA GLU A 173 -22.42 4.58 7.17
C GLU A 173 -22.49 3.05 7.46
N GLY A 174 -21.69 2.54 8.40
CA GLY A 174 -21.64 1.11 8.73
C GLY A 174 -21.01 0.23 7.64
N ILE A 175 -20.22 0.82 6.75
CA ILE A 175 -19.44 0.12 5.72
C ILE A 175 -18.04 -0.17 6.28
N ALA A 176 -17.64 -1.44 6.29
CA ALA A 176 -16.33 -1.82 6.80
C ALA A 176 -15.19 -1.36 5.89
N ASN A 177 -14.02 -1.15 6.45
CA ASN A 177 -12.81 -0.80 5.71
C ASN A 177 -11.81 -1.95 5.78
N VAL A 178 -11.23 -2.30 4.64
CA VAL A 178 -10.23 -3.37 4.57
C VAL A 178 -8.99 -2.95 3.79
N PHE A 179 -7.82 -3.26 4.33
CA PHE A 179 -6.54 -3.04 3.66
C PHE A 179 -6.03 -4.32 3.01
N VAL A 180 -5.58 -4.24 1.75
CA VAL A 180 -4.75 -5.30 1.15
C VAL A 180 -3.37 -4.69 0.96
N THR A 181 -2.43 -5.07 1.81
CA THR A 181 -1.22 -4.29 2.07
C THR A 181 0.03 -5.17 2.14
N ASN A 182 1.17 -4.58 1.80
CA ASN A 182 2.48 -5.15 2.10
C ASN A 182 2.94 -4.96 3.55
N GLY A 183 2.13 -4.29 4.38
CA GLY A 183 2.38 -4.12 5.81
C GLY A 183 3.49 -3.13 6.14
N PHE A 184 4.03 -2.36 5.19
CA PHE A 184 5.18 -1.50 5.45
C PHE A 184 4.81 -0.12 6.05
N ILE A 185 3.68 -0.04 6.75
CA ILE A 185 3.18 1.14 7.48
C ILE A 185 3.93 1.34 8.80
N THR A 186 4.09 2.58 9.27
CA THR A 186 4.58 2.83 10.63
C THR A 186 3.47 2.64 11.66
N GLU A 187 3.85 2.33 12.91
CA GLU A 187 2.87 2.15 13.98
C GLU A 187 2.02 3.41 14.22
N GLU A 188 2.62 4.60 14.17
CA GLU A 188 1.93 5.88 14.34
C GLU A 188 0.80 6.08 13.29
N ALA A 189 1.11 5.81 12.02
CA ALA A 189 0.11 5.90 10.95
C ALA A 189 -0.98 4.82 11.10
N LEU A 190 -0.58 3.60 11.48
CA LEU A 190 -1.54 2.52 11.71
C LEU A 190 -2.48 2.83 12.89
N GLN A 191 -1.97 3.33 14.01
CA GLN A 191 -2.78 3.74 15.17
C GLN A 191 -3.83 4.78 14.80
N SER A 192 -3.52 5.67 13.86
CA SER A 192 -4.45 6.72 13.44
C SER A 192 -5.65 6.17 12.68
N ILE A 193 -5.44 5.20 11.78
CA ILE A 193 -6.54 4.59 11.01
C ILE A 193 -7.22 3.42 11.73
N ALA A 194 -6.57 2.80 12.71
CA ALA A 194 -7.08 1.63 13.44
C ALA A 194 -8.54 1.74 13.93
N PRO A 195 -9.03 2.90 14.44
CA PRO A 195 -10.43 3.03 14.85
C PRO A 195 -11.46 2.85 13.72
N TYR A 196 -11.02 2.91 12.47
CA TYR A 196 -11.86 2.85 11.28
C TYR A 196 -11.48 1.70 10.33
N LEU A 197 -10.49 0.87 10.69
CA LEU A 197 -9.97 -0.20 9.85
C LEU A 197 -10.36 -1.55 10.44
N ASP A 198 -11.30 -2.25 9.82
CA ASP A 198 -11.88 -3.47 10.36
C ASP A 198 -11.03 -4.70 10.07
N ALA A 199 -10.41 -4.77 8.88
CA ALA A 199 -9.57 -5.90 8.50
C ALA A 199 -8.38 -5.53 7.62
N ALA A 200 -7.37 -6.40 7.60
CA ALA A 200 -6.28 -6.34 6.64
C ALA A 200 -5.86 -7.73 6.16
N ASN A 201 -5.66 -7.87 4.84
CA ASN A 201 -4.82 -8.93 4.30
C ASN A 201 -3.39 -8.40 4.14
N ILE A 202 -2.44 -9.03 4.83
CA ILE A 202 -1.05 -8.58 4.88
C ILE A 202 -0.15 -9.59 4.14
N ASP A 203 0.59 -9.09 3.15
CA ASP A 203 1.56 -9.89 2.40
C ASP A 203 2.84 -10.16 3.20
N LEU A 204 3.00 -11.37 3.73
CA LEU A 204 4.27 -11.86 4.29
C LEU A 204 4.98 -12.75 3.29
N LYS A 205 5.89 -12.16 2.50
CA LYS A 205 6.42 -12.79 1.28
C LYS A 205 7.50 -13.85 1.52
N SER A 206 8.14 -13.87 2.67
CA SER A 206 9.19 -14.83 3.07
C SER A 206 9.60 -14.53 4.52
N SER A 207 10.23 -15.49 5.20
CA SER A 207 10.92 -15.29 6.47
C SER A 207 12.40 -14.84 6.32
N ASP A 208 12.95 -14.83 5.10
CA ASP A 208 14.33 -14.38 4.82
C ASP A 208 14.38 -12.89 4.40
N ASP A 209 15.07 -12.06 5.20
CA ASP A 209 15.31 -10.65 4.88
C ASP A 209 16.14 -10.45 3.58
N ARG A 210 17.00 -11.42 3.22
CA ARG A 210 17.72 -11.38 1.94
C ARG A 210 16.78 -11.57 0.76
N PHE A 211 15.81 -12.47 0.87
CA PHE A 211 14.74 -12.59 -0.11
C PHE A 211 13.98 -11.28 -0.21
N HIS A 212 13.53 -10.71 0.92
CA HIS A 212 12.77 -9.46 0.91
C HIS A 212 13.50 -8.33 0.20
N LYS A 213 14.78 -8.11 0.54
CA LYS A 213 15.60 -7.08 -0.11
C LYS A 213 15.75 -7.32 -1.61
N ARG A 214 16.03 -8.56 -2.01
CA ARG A 214 16.20 -8.94 -3.43
C ARG A 214 14.89 -8.80 -4.22
N MET A 215 13.79 -9.30 -3.67
CA MET A 215 12.53 -9.46 -4.39
C MET A 215 11.66 -8.22 -4.36
N THR A 216 11.71 -7.44 -3.28
CA THR A 216 10.81 -6.29 -3.05
C THR A 216 11.55 -4.95 -2.97
N GLY A 217 12.85 -4.97 -2.70
CA GLY A 217 13.63 -3.76 -2.39
C GLY A 217 13.40 -3.22 -0.97
N ALA A 218 12.70 -3.96 -0.11
CA ALA A 218 12.40 -3.58 1.27
C ALA A 218 12.97 -4.57 2.28
N ARG A 219 12.96 -4.19 3.56
CA ARG A 219 13.39 -5.04 4.68
C ARG A 219 12.20 -5.84 5.20
N LEU A 220 12.45 -7.03 5.74
CA LEU A 220 11.42 -7.89 6.31
C LEU A 220 10.90 -7.36 7.66
N GLN A 221 11.81 -6.97 8.57
CA GLN A 221 11.45 -6.70 9.97
C GLN A 221 10.25 -5.74 10.15
N PRO A 222 10.13 -4.62 9.40
CA PRO A 222 8.98 -3.74 9.56
C PRO A 222 7.63 -4.37 9.20
N VAL A 223 7.60 -5.38 8.31
CA VAL A 223 6.38 -6.15 8.01
C VAL A 223 6.01 -7.04 9.20
N LEU A 224 7.00 -7.68 9.83
CA LEU A 224 6.75 -8.49 11.03
C LEU A 224 6.26 -7.63 12.20
N ASP A 225 6.83 -6.45 12.37
CA ASP A 225 6.44 -5.51 13.41
C ASP A 225 5.03 -4.96 13.18
N SER A 226 4.67 -4.66 11.92
CA SER A 226 3.33 -4.20 11.61
C SER A 226 2.28 -5.28 11.81
N ILE A 227 2.53 -6.55 11.42
CA ILE A 227 1.59 -7.66 11.69
C ILE A 227 1.29 -7.76 13.19
N ARG A 228 2.31 -7.65 14.05
CA ARG A 228 2.11 -7.59 15.51
C ARG A 228 1.28 -6.39 15.94
N ALA A 229 1.50 -5.23 15.31
CA ALA A 229 0.77 -4.00 15.62
C ALA A 229 -0.71 -4.09 15.18
N TYR A 230 -1.01 -4.58 13.98
CA TYR A 230 -2.38 -4.82 13.52
C TYR A 230 -3.16 -5.70 14.50
N HIS A 231 -2.58 -6.85 14.88
CA HIS A 231 -3.18 -7.75 15.86
C HIS A 231 -3.39 -7.07 17.22
N ARG A 232 -2.37 -6.37 17.74
CA ARG A 232 -2.45 -5.65 19.03
C ARG A 232 -3.52 -4.57 19.03
N LEU A 233 -3.76 -3.91 17.89
CA LEU A 233 -4.77 -2.88 17.73
C LEU A 233 -6.18 -3.43 17.51
N GLY A 234 -6.36 -4.75 17.50
CA GLY A 234 -7.67 -5.41 17.36
C GLY A 234 -8.22 -5.43 15.94
N ILE A 235 -7.39 -5.16 14.93
CA ILE A 235 -7.77 -5.24 13.52
C ILE A 235 -7.76 -6.71 13.10
N TRP A 236 -8.80 -7.18 12.42
CA TRP A 236 -8.82 -8.55 11.88
C TRP A 236 -7.70 -8.71 10.86
N ILE A 237 -6.87 -9.74 10.98
CA ILE A 237 -5.79 -9.98 10.02
C ILE A 237 -5.87 -11.36 9.41
N GLU A 238 -5.65 -11.41 8.10
CA GLU A 238 -5.29 -12.62 7.36
C GLU A 238 -3.95 -12.36 6.68
N VAL A 239 -3.10 -13.37 6.59
CA VAL A 239 -1.76 -13.23 6.01
C VAL A 239 -1.66 -14.02 4.74
N THR A 240 -1.07 -13.44 3.69
CA THR A 240 -0.86 -14.12 2.41
C THR A 240 0.63 -14.27 2.10
N THR A 241 1.02 -15.45 1.64
CA THR A 241 2.35 -15.74 1.11
C THR A 241 2.22 -16.26 -0.31
N LEU A 242 2.77 -15.52 -1.28
CA LEU A 242 2.92 -15.97 -2.66
C LEU A 242 4.21 -16.78 -2.78
N VAL A 243 4.09 -18.08 -3.07
CA VAL A 243 5.23 -18.99 -3.18
C VAL A 243 5.78 -18.96 -4.60
N ILE A 244 7.07 -18.70 -4.76
CA ILE A 244 7.82 -18.66 -6.02
C ILE A 244 8.82 -19.82 -6.01
N PRO A 245 8.71 -20.77 -6.96
CA PRO A 245 9.59 -21.94 -7.01
C PRO A 245 11.08 -21.59 -7.06
N GLY A 246 11.86 -22.24 -6.18
CA GLY A 246 13.30 -22.04 -6.02
C GLY A 246 13.71 -20.74 -5.34
N ASP A 247 12.78 -19.94 -4.80
CA ASP A 247 13.09 -18.70 -4.09
C ASP A 247 12.56 -18.65 -2.64
N ASN A 248 11.29 -18.95 -2.39
CA ASN A 248 10.65 -18.95 -1.05
C ASN A 248 9.71 -20.15 -0.84
N ASP A 249 10.04 -21.28 -1.45
CA ASP A 249 9.25 -22.52 -1.43
C ASP A 249 9.84 -23.62 -0.53
N SER A 250 10.89 -23.32 0.24
CA SER A 250 11.48 -24.29 1.16
C SER A 250 10.62 -24.48 2.41
N ASP A 251 10.49 -25.72 2.89
CA ASP A 251 9.81 -26.06 4.16
C ASP A 251 10.29 -25.21 5.34
N THR A 252 11.59 -24.92 5.41
CA THR A 252 12.16 -24.07 6.47
C THR A 252 11.60 -22.65 6.45
N ASP A 253 11.44 -22.04 5.27
CA ASP A 253 10.90 -20.68 5.13
C ASP A 253 9.42 -20.65 5.51
N LEU A 254 8.65 -21.63 5.02
CA LEU A 254 7.22 -21.76 5.29
C LEU A 254 6.94 -22.07 6.78
N GLN A 255 7.71 -22.97 7.38
CA GLN A 255 7.62 -23.27 8.81
C GLN A 255 7.95 -22.02 9.65
N SER A 256 8.96 -21.24 9.25
CA SER A 256 9.33 -20.02 9.96
C SER A 256 8.23 -18.95 9.90
N ILE A 257 7.51 -18.85 8.78
CA ILE A 257 6.31 -18.00 8.66
C ILE A 257 5.22 -18.51 9.60
N ALA A 258 4.91 -19.81 9.57
CA ALA A 258 3.89 -20.40 10.43
C ALA A 258 4.19 -20.20 11.92
N ASP A 259 5.44 -20.46 12.34
CA ASP A 259 5.90 -20.28 13.72
C ASP A 259 5.78 -18.81 14.15
N PHE A 260 6.12 -17.87 13.27
CA PHE A 260 5.96 -16.44 13.53
C PHE A 260 4.49 -16.07 13.74
N LEU A 261 3.57 -16.51 12.86
CA LEU A 261 2.15 -16.21 12.99
C LEU A 261 1.57 -16.84 14.27
N CYS A 262 1.86 -18.12 14.53
CA CYS A 262 1.44 -18.82 15.75
C CYS A 262 1.99 -18.16 17.03
N SER A 263 3.18 -17.55 16.99
CA SER A 263 3.73 -16.80 18.13
C SER A 263 2.93 -15.53 18.47
N ILE A 264 2.16 -15.01 17.51
CA ILE A 264 1.24 -13.88 17.71
C ILE A 264 -0.13 -14.41 18.12
N SER A 265 -0.72 -15.26 17.28
CA SER A 265 -1.95 -15.98 17.56
C SER A 265 -2.11 -17.15 16.58
N PRO A 266 -2.44 -18.37 17.05
CA PRO A 266 -2.74 -19.50 16.17
C PRO A 266 -4.02 -19.31 15.34
N ASP A 267 -4.84 -18.30 15.65
CA ASP A 267 -6.10 -18.02 14.96
C ASP A 267 -5.93 -17.14 13.72
N ILE A 268 -4.71 -16.64 13.43
CA ILE A 268 -4.45 -15.82 12.23
C ILE A 268 -4.53 -16.72 11.00
N PRO A 269 -5.50 -16.53 10.08
CA PRO A 269 -5.57 -17.31 8.86
C PRO A 269 -4.35 -17.02 7.97
N TRP A 270 -3.71 -18.08 7.50
CA TRP A 270 -2.58 -18.00 6.58
C TRP A 270 -2.93 -18.63 5.22
N HIS A 271 -2.78 -17.83 4.18
CA HIS A 271 -3.07 -18.22 2.80
C HIS A 271 -1.77 -18.39 2.02
N VAL A 272 -1.54 -19.59 1.52
CA VAL A 272 -0.42 -19.89 0.62
C VAL A 272 -0.94 -19.88 -0.82
N THR A 273 -0.32 -19.10 -1.68
CA THR A 273 -0.79 -18.87 -3.05
C THR A 273 0.28 -19.16 -4.09
N ARG A 274 -0.15 -19.61 -5.28
CA ARG A 274 0.73 -19.88 -6.41
C ARG A 274 1.20 -18.59 -7.10
N PHE A 275 2.49 -18.53 -7.38
CA PHE A 275 3.06 -17.57 -8.31
C PHE A 275 2.71 -17.92 -9.76
N HIS A 276 2.41 -16.88 -10.55
CA HIS A 276 2.32 -16.92 -12.00
C HIS A 276 3.37 -15.98 -12.59
N PRO A 277 4.12 -16.39 -13.63
CA PRO A 277 5.15 -15.56 -14.24
C PRO A 277 4.64 -14.19 -14.63
N THR A 278 5.24 -13.14 -14.07
CA THR A 278 4.79 -11.76 -14.28
C THR A 278 5.93 -10.76 -14.11
N TYR A 279 5.73 -9.57 -14.67
CA TYR A 279 6.63 -8.40 -14.60
C TYR A 279 8.10 -8.72 -14.92
N ARG A 280 8.99 -8.80 -13.92
CA ARG A 280 10.43 -9.08 -14.13
C ARG A 280 10.79 -10.54 -13.97
N LEU A 281 9.83 -11.39 -13.59
CA LEU A 281 10.03 -12.83 -13.38
C LEU A 281 9.30 -13.68 -14.44
N LEU A 282 9.19 -13.18 -15.68
CA LEU A 282 8.54 -13.90 -16.78
C LEU A 282 9.24 -15.22 -17.16
N GLY A 283 10.52 -15.37 -16.82
CA GLY A 283 11.29 -16.59 -17.07
C GLY A 283 11.26 -17.62 -15.93
N ARG A 284 10.45 -17.40 -14.89
CA ARG A 284 10.27 -18.35 -13.79
C ARG A 284 9.11 -19.30 -14.08
N GLU A 285 9.07 -20.44 -13.41
CA GLU A 285 7.97 -21.41 -13.54
C GLU A 285 6.79 -21.02 -12.65
N VAL A 286 5.58 -21.43 -13.05
CA VAL A 286 4.38 -21.35 -12.20
C VAL A 286 4.55 -22.28 -11.00
N THR A 287 4.06 -21.89 -9.82
CA THR A 287 4.03 -22.79 -8.66
C THR A 287 3.09 -23.97 -8.95
N PRO A 288 3.59 -25.22 -8.90
CA PRO A 288 2.74 -26.38 -9.12
C PRO A 288 1.62 -26.46 -8.07
N ALA A 289 0.40 -26.81 -8.49
CA ALA A 289 -0.70 -26.98 -7.54
C ALA A 289 -0.47 -28.13 -6.54
N ALA A 290 0.38 -29.10 -6.90
CA ALA A 290 0.73 -30.23 -6.04
C ALA A 290 1.67 -29.87 -4.88
N THR A 291 2.25 -28.66 -4.87
CA THR A 291 3.17 -28.17 -3.83
C THR A 291 2.53 -27.10 -2.94
N LEU A 292 1.19 -27.01 -2.95
CA LEU A 292 0.39 -26.05 -2.18
C LEU A 292 -0.63 -26.76 -1.30
#